data_AF-A0A925QGH7-F1
#
_entry.id   AF-A0A925QGH7-F1
#
_cell.length_a   1.000
_cell.length_b   1.000
_cell.length_c   1.000
_cell.angle_alpha   90.00
_cell.angle_beta   90.00
_cell.angle_gamma   90.00
#
_symmetry.space_group_name_H-M   'P 1'
#
loop_
_entity.id
_entity.type
_entity.pdbx_description
1 polymer ?
#
loop_
_entity_poly.entity_id
_entity_poly.type
_entity_poly.pdbx_seq_one_letter_code
_entity_poly.pdbx_strand_id
1 'polypeptide(L)' 'MTDYLPEQNYFGRSDNYPFALNGVPANIIMSGNGYDRFYHSPGDEWQTLDYGLMAISTQAITLATIPQLKK' A
#
# COMPACT_ATOMS: atom_id res chain seq x y z
N MET A 1 -8.79 11.86 2.84
CA MET A 1 -7.84 11.44 1.80
C MET A 1 -8.66 11.06 0.59
N THR A 2 -8.58 11.83 -0.49
CA THR A 2 -9.27 11.49 -1.74
C THR A 2 -8.56 10.31 -2.37
N ASP A 3 -9.30 9.27 -2.75
CA ASP A 3 -8.77 8.16 -3.52
C ASP A 3 -8.15 8.71 -4.82
N TYR A 4 -6.92 8.30 -5.13
CA TYR A 4 -6.20 8.79 -6.31
C TYR A 4 -6.85 8.29 -7.61
N LEU A 5 -7.56 7.16 -7.55
CA LEU A 5 -8.32 6.59 -8.66
C LEU A 5 -9.72 6.22 -8.15
N PRO A 6 -10.64 7.21 -8.05
CA PRO A 6 -11.96 7.03 -7.45
C PRO A 6 -12.79 5.89 -8.07
N GLU A 7 -12.61 5.63 -9.36
CA GLU A 7 -13.29 4.56 -10.09
C GLU A 7 -12.88 3.15 -9.63
N GLN A 8 -11.73 3.01 -8.99
CA GLN A 8 -11.21 1.74 -8.46
C GLN A 8 -11.55 1.53 -6.98
N ASN A 9 -11.95 2.60 -6.28
CA ASN A 9 -12.32 2.61 -4.86
C ASN A 9 -11.32 1.83 -3.99
N TYR A 10 -10.02 2.06 -4.19
CA TYR A 10 -8.96 1.35 -3.47
C TYR A 10 -9.10 1.51 -1.96
N PHE A 11 -9.34 2.73 -1.48
CA PHE A 11 -9.47 2.92 -0.04
C PHE A 11 -10.65 2.16 0.53
N GLY A 12 -11.81 2.17 -0.14
CA GLY A 12 -13.03 1.52 0.34
C GLY A 12 -13.01 -0.01 0.32
N ARG A 13 -12.12 -0.61 -0.47
CA ARG A 13 -12.00 -2.07 -0.62
C ARG A 13 -10.79 -2.67 0.09
N SER A 14 -9.98 -1.85 0.75
CA SER A 14 -8.81 -2.29 1.50
C SER A 14 -9.18 -2.68 2.94
N ASP A 15 -8.38 -3.56 3.53
CA ASP A 15 -8.57 -4.09 4.89
C ASP A 15 -8.63 -3.00 5.96
N ASN A 16 -8.05 -1.82 5.68
CA ASN A 16 -8.00 -0.72 6.62
C ASN A 16 -9.30 0.12 6.67
N TYR A 17 -10.20 -0.06 5.70
CA TYR A 17 -11.44 0.74 5.58
C TYR A 17 -12.37 0.62 6.79
N PRO A 18 -12.64 -0.57 7.35
CA PRO A 18 -13.50 -0.69 8.52
C PRO A 18 -12.95 0.07 9.74
N PHE A 19 -11.63 0.18 9.90
CA PHE A 19 -11.04 0.97 10.99
C PHE A 19 -11.32 2.47 10.80
N ALA A 20 -11.20 2.95 9.56
CA ALA A 20 -11.52 4.35 9.24
C ALA A 20 -12.98 4.69 9.55
N LEU A 21 -13.92 3.79 9.22
CA LEU A 21 -15.35 3.95 9.54
C LEU A 21 -15.62 4.02 11.05
N ASN A 22 -14.73 3.45 11.88
CA ASN A 22 -14.83 3.47 13.34
C ASN A 22 -13.97 4.59 13.98
N GLY A 23 -13.53 5.58 13.20
CA GLY A 23 -12.77 6.73 13.70
C GLY A 23 -11.32 6.45 14.05
N VAL A 24 -10.80 5.26 13.71
CA VAL A 24 -9.38 4.92 13.87
C VAL A 24 -8.60 5.49 12.67
N PRO A 25 -7.50 6.23 12.89
CA PRO A 25 -6.63 6.68 11.80
C PRO A 25 -6.08 5.50 11.01
N ALA A 26 -6.45 5.38 9.74
CA ALA A 26 -6.11 4.26 8.87
C ALA A 26 -5.47 4.76 7.57
N ASN A 27 -4.13 4.74 7.55
CA ASN A 27 -3.34 5.12 6.37
C ASN A 27 -3.03 3.91 5.48
N ILE A 28 -2.80 4.15 4.19
CA ILE A 28 -2.35 3.14 3.21
C ILE A 28 -0.96 3.51 2.69
N ILE A 29 -0.13 2.50 2.51
CA ILE A 29 1.06 2.54 1.65
C ILE A 29 0.86 1.44 0.60
N MET A 30 0.83 1.81 -0.67
CA MET A 30 0.59 0.88 -1.78
C MET A 30 1.57 1.18 -2.91
N SER A 31 2.19 0.13 -3.46
CA SER A 31 3.24 0.23 -4.49
C SER A 31 2.73 -0.08 -5.90
N GLY A 32 1.42 -0.17 -6.09
CA GLY A 32 0.78 -0.58 -7.34
C GLY A 32 -0.67 -0.14 -7.44
N ASN A 33 -1.34 -0.54 -8.52
CA ASN A 33 -2.76 -0.31 -8.75
C ASN A 33 -3.37 -1.41 -9.65
N GLY A 34 -4.68 -1.40 -9.80
CA GLY A 34 -5.46 -2.36 -10.58
C GLY A 34 -5.23 -2.36 -12.10
N TYR A 35 -4.46 -1.40 -12.62
CA TYR A 35 -3.99 -1.39 -14.01
C TYR A 35 -2.58 -1.98 -14.17
N ASP A 36 -1.95 -2.42 -13.08
CA ASP A 36 -0.63 -3.06 -13.16
C ASP A 36 -0.72 -4.35 -13.96
N ARG A 37 0.30 -4.57 -14.80
CA ARG A 37 0.32 -5.63 -15.82
C ARG A 37 -0.05 -7.01 -15.30
N PHE A 38 0.37 -7.32 -14.07
CA PHE A 38 0.20 -8.65 -13.49
C PHE A 38 -0.84 -8.71 -12.36
N TYR A 39 -1.52 -7.60 -12.03
CA TYR A 39 -2.53 -7.57 -10.98
C TYR A 39 -3.65 -8.58 -11.26
N HIS A 40 -4.01 -9.39 -10.25
CA HIS A 40 -5.01 -10.48 -10.37
C HIS A 40 -4.73 -11.46 -11.52
N SER A 41 -3.46 -11.73 -11.80
CA SER A 41 -3.06 -12.68 -12.84
C SER A 41 -2.04 -13.70 -12.31
N PRO A 42 -1.94 -14.88 -12.94
CA PRO A 42 -0.86 -15.84 -12.64
C PRO A 42 0.55 -15.33 -12.95
N GLY A 43 0.69 -14.17 -13.59
CA GLY A 43 1.99 -13.55 -13.83
C GLY A 43 2.53 -12.75 -12.65
N ASP A 44 1.76 -12.60 -11.56
CA ASP A 44 2.19 -11.93 -10.33
C ASP A 44 3.10 -12.85 -9.52
N GLU A 45 4.31 -13.02 -10.06
CA GLU A 45 5.32 -13.96 -9.56
C GLU A 45 6.56 -13.19 -9.12
N TRP A 46 7.36 -13.78 -8.23
CA TRP A 46 8.50 -13.11 -7.61
C TRP A 46 9.52 -12.56 -8.62
N GLN A 47 9.67 -13.19 -9.78
CA GLN A 47 10.58 -12.74 -10.86
C GLN A 47 10.12 -11.44 -11.52
N THR A 48 8.84 -11.08 -11.36
CA THR A 48 8.24 -9.88 -11.97
C THR A 48 8.27 -8.65 -11.08
N LEU A 49 8.73 -8.81 -9.83
CA LEU A 49 8.82 -7.75 -8.84
C LEU A 49 9.99 -6.80 -9.13
N ASP A 50 9.78 -5.51 -8.91
CA ASP A 50 10.86 -4.52 -8.84
C ASP A 50 11.45 -4.51 -7.41
N TYR A 51 12.50 -5.30 -7.22
CA TYR A 51 13.23 -5.37 -5.96
C TYR A 51 13.90 -4.06 -5.55
N GLY A 52 14.24 -3.19 -6.51
CA GLY A 52 14.79 -1.86 -6.21
C GLY A 52 13.76 -0.96 -5.56
N LEU A 53 12.55 -0.91 -6.14
CA LEU A 53 11.42 -0.19 -5.56
C LEU A 53 11.03 -0.75 -4.18
N MET A 54 11.04 -2.08 -4.02
CA MET A 54 10.79 -2.70 -2.72
C MET A 54 11.80 -2.23 -1.66
N ALA A 55 13.10 -2.26 -1.97
CA ALA A 55 14.13 -1.84 -1.03
C ALA A 55 13.96 -0.37 -0.61
N ILE A 56 13.67 0.52 -1.56
CA ILE A 56 13.42 1.94 -1.28
C ILE A 56 12.19 2.11 -0.39
N SER A 57 11.09 1.41 -0.70
CA SER A 57 9.85 1.47 0.07
C SER A 57 10.07 0.99 1.51
N THR A 58 10.77 -0.13 1.70
CA THR A 58 11.11 -0.65 3.03
C THR A 58 11.99 0.33 3.81
N GLN A 59 12.99 0.94 3.19
CA GLN A 59 13.83 1.94 3.84
C GLN A 59 13.02 3.17 4.28
N ALA A 60 12.15 3.69 3.42
CA ALA A 60 11.30 4.83 3.73
C ALA A 60 10.36 4.55 4.92
N ILE A 61 9.70 3.38 4.92
CA ILE A 61 8.83 2.95 6.03
C ILE A 61 9.63 2.80 7.32
N THR A 62 10.83 2.24 7.25
CA THR A 62 11.71 2.09 8.42
C THR A 62 12.08 3.44 9.00
N LEU A 63 12.54 4.38 8.17
CA LEU A 63 12.90 5.73 8.62
C LEU A 63 11.71 6.48 9.23
N ALA A 64 10.52 6.31 8.65
CA ALA A 64 9.29 6.94 9.16
C ALA A 64 8.80 6.38 10.51
N THR A 65 9.19 5.13 10.84
CA THR A 65 8.75 4.41 12.05
C THR A 65 9.81 4.34 13.16
N ILE A 66 11.09 4.62 12.87
CA ILE A 66 12.18 4.66 13.87
C ILE A 66 11.85 5.54 15.10
N PRO A 67 11.31 6.78 14.96
CA PRO A 67 10.98 7.62 16.11
C PRO A 67 9.94 6.99 17.06
N GLN A 68 9.06 6.15 16.54
CA GLN A 68 7.97 5.50 17.27
C GLN A 68 8.45 4.26 18.01
N LEU A 69 9.54 3.62 17.56
CA LEU A 69 10.16 2.45 18.20
C LEU A 69 11.04 2.79 19.41
N LYS A 70 11.31 4.08 19.65
CA LYS A 70 12.15 4.56 20.77
C LYS A 70 11.33 5.09 21.97
N LYS A 71 10.01 4.92 21.93
CA LYS A 71 9.12 5.17 23.08
C LYS A 71 8.92 3.89 23.86
#